data_AF-A0A924YMV9-F1
#
_entry.id   AF-A0A924YMV9-F1
#
_cell.length_a   1.000
_cell.length_b   1.000
_cell.length_c   1.000
_cell.angle_alpha   90.00
_cell.angle_beta   90.00
_cell.angle_gamma   90.00
#
_symmetry.space_group_name_H-M   'P 1'
#
loop_
_entity.id
_entity.type
_entity.pdbx_description
1 polymer ?
#
loop_
_entity_poly.entity_id
_entity_poly.type
_entity_poly.pdbx_seq_one_letter_code
_entity_poly.pdbx_strand_id
1 'polypeptide(L)'
;MSRSLVGIVPVLLGLVAIAAAEDQKLPPISPTEGVVRLCNGKDLSGLYAWVKEGQRNDSKHVFTVHDGVIHVSGEGSGYLATEREYR
;
A
#
# COMPACT_ATOMS: atom_id res chain seq x y z
N MET A 1 8.46 58.12 -42.28
CA MET A 1 9.60 58.12 -41.33
C MET A 1 9.18 57.36 -40.08
N SER A 2 10.08 56.51 -39.58
CA SER A 2 10.04 55.80 -38.29
C SER A 2 9.28 54.47 -38.16
N ARG A 3 10.00 53.41 -38.55
CA ARG A 3 10.41 52.23 -37.75
C ARG A 3 9.38 51.16 -37.31
N SER A 4 9.63 50.00 -37.90
CA SER A 4 9.19 48.63 -37.67
C SER A 4 9.32 48.05 -36.25
N LEU A 5 8.62 46.92 -36.10
CA LEU A 5 8.91 45.72 -35.30
C LEU A 5 8.62 45.75 -33.78
N VAL A 6 7.73 44.86 -33.35
CA VAL A 6 7.93 43.70 -32.44
C VAL A 6 6.50 43.16 -32.25
N GLY A 7 6.09 41.98 -32.72
CA GLY A 7 6.65 40.66 -32.43
C GLY A 7 5.50 39.86 -31.81
N ILE A 8 4.88 38.99 -32.60
CA ILE A 8 3.85 38.03 -32.17
C ILE A 8 4.48 37.12 -31.11
N VAL A 9 3.93 37.07 -29.89
CA VAL A 9 4.23 36.02 -28.91
C VAL A 9 3.06 35.05 -28.90
N PRO A 10 3.19 33.84 -29.46
CA PRO A 10 2.15 32.83 -29.38
C PRO A 10 2.24 32.10 -28.03
N VAL A 11 1.06 31.79 -27.49
CA VAL A 11 0.69 30.52 -26.86
C VAL A 11 1.67 29.94 -25.83
N LEU A 12 1.30 30.03 -24.55
CA LEU A 12 1.64 29.00 -23.56
C LEU A 12 0.36 28.59 -22.83
N LEU A 13 -0.44 27.79 -23.54
CA LEU A 13 -1.45 26.91 -22.99
C LEU A 13 -0.69 25.77 -22.26
N GLY A 14 -0.14 26.08 -21.09
CA GLY A 14 0.51 25.10 -20.22
C GLY A 14 -0.55 24.24 -19.55
N LEU A 15 -0.95 23.17 -20.23
CA LEU A 15 -1.80 22.12 -19.68
C LEU A 15 -1.08 21.54 -18.44
N VAL A 16 -1.45 21.98 -17.24
CA VAL A 16 -1.10 21.26 -16.01
C VAL A 16 -1.99 20.04 -15.98
N ALA A 17 -1.58 19.00 -16.71
CA ALA A 17 -2.10 17.66 -16.50
C ALA A 17 -1.62 17.22 -15.12
N ILE A 18 -2.42 17.50 -14.09
CA ILE A 18 -2.36 16.77 -12.84
C ILE A 18 -2.71 15.34 -13.24
N ALA A 19 -1.68 14.53 -13.49
CA ALA A 19 -1.84 13.10 -13.69
C ALA A 19 -2.59 12.59 -12.45
N ALA A 20 -3.81 12.11 -12.67
CA ALA A 20 -4.52 11.34 -11.67
C ALA A 20 -3.54 10.24 -11.21
N ALA A 21 -3.18 10.26 -9.93
CA ALA A 21 -2.42 9.18 -9.34
C ALA A 21 -3.33 7.95 -9.41
N GLU A 22 -3.20 7.18 -10.48
CA GLU A 22 -3.79 5.86 -10.57
C GLU A 22 -3.20 5.06 -9.41
N ASP A 23 -4.08 4.56 -8.54
CA ASP A 23 -3.73 3.61 -7.50
C ASP A 23 -3.30 2.30 -8.20
N GLN A 24 -2.03 2.25 -8.61
CA GLN A 24 -1.45 1.16 -9.37
C GLN A 24 -1.33 -0.06 -8.45
N LYS A 25 -2.42 -0.83 -8.37
CA LYS A 25 -2.48 -2.09 -7.64
C LYS A 25 -1.46 -3.05 -8.24
N LEU A 26 -0.46 -3.45 -7.45
CA LEU A 26 0.58 -4.37 -7.90
C LEU A 26 -0.03 -5.73 -8.30
N PRO A 27 0.48 -6.38 -9.36
CA PRO A 27 0.00 -7.69 -9.77
C PRO A 27 0.26 -8.73 -8.66
N PRO A 28 -0.61 -9.75 -8.52
CA PRO A 28 -0.39 -10.83 -7.57
C PRO A 28 0.91 -11.58 -7.85
N ILE A 29 1.62 -11.94 -6.78
CA ILE A 29 2.89 -12.67 -6.83
C ILE A 29 2.61 -14.16 -7.02
N SER A 30 3.27 -14.78 -7.99
CA SER A 30 3.39 -16.24 -8.08
C SER A 30 4.78 -16.65 -7.59
N PRO A 31 4.92 -17.27 -6.41
CA PRO A 31 6.23 -17.65 -5.87
C PRO A 31 6.91 -18.70 -6.76
N THR A 32 8.04 -18.34 -7.35
CA THR A 32 8.86 -19.24 -8.19
C THR A 32 10.23 -19.55 -7.58
N GLU A 33 10.71 -18.70 -6.67
CA GLU A 33 12.06 -18.75 -6.11
C GLU A 33 12.13 -19.43 -4.74
N GLY A 34 11.22 -20.36 -4.47
CA GLY A 34 11.16 -21.14 -3.22
C GLY A 34 10.17 -20.58 -2.19
N VAL A 35 10.42 -20.88 -0.92
CA VAL A 35 9.47 -20.62 0.18
C VAL A 35 9.47 -19.14 0.57
N VAL A 36 8.29 -18.51 0.47
CA VAL A 36 8.05 -17.17 1.02
C VAL A 36 7.77 -17.28 2.52
N ARG A 37 8.67 -16.75 3.35
CA ARG A 37 8.52 -16.77 4.81
C ARG A 37 7.68 -15.59 5.29
N LEU A 38 6.35 -15.79 5.34
CA LEU A 38 5.41 -14.77 5.83
C LEU A 38 5.38 -14.66 7.35
N CYS A 39 5.57 -15.77 8.08
CA CYS A 39 5.76 -15.74 9.53
C CYS A 39 7.26 -15.72 9.83
N ASN A 40 7.75 -14.59 10.35
CA ASN A 40 9.18 -14.36 10.60
C ASN A 40 9.58 -14.56 12.09
N GLY A 41 8.62 -14.79 12.98
CA GLY A 41 8.82 -14.99 14.41
C GLY A 41 9.24 -13.75 15.20
N LYS A 42 9.22 -12.57 14.60
CA LYS A 42 9.56 -11.30 15.24
C LYS A 42 8.37 -10.36 15.32
N ASP A 43 7.63 -10.26 14.23
CA ASP A 43 6.53 -9.32 14.06
C ASP A 43 5.59 -9.78 12.93
N LEU A 44 4.62 -8.94 12.62
CA LEU A 44 3.62 -9.17 11.57
C LEU A 44 4.02 -8.55 10.22
N SER A 45 5.29 -8.17 10.00
CA SER A 45 5.71 -7.55 8.73
C SER A 45 5.36 -8.46 7.54
N GLY A 46 4.68 -7.91 6.53
CA GLY A 46 4.15 -8.68 5.39
C GLY A 46 2.72 -9.21 5.61
N LEU A 47 2.17 -9.02 6.80
CA LEU A 47 0.79 -9.30 7.17
C LEU A 47 0.13 -8.03 7.73
N TYR A 48 -1.19 -7.93 7.64
CA TYR A 48 -1.96 -6.91 8.34
C TYR A 48 -3.13 -7.55 9.07
N ALA A 49 -3.47 -6.98 10.23
CA ALA A 49 -4.65 -7.35 10.99
C ALA A 49 -5.87 -6.57 10.49
N TRP A 50 -7.02 -7.24 10.49
CA TRP A 50 -8.32 -6.59 10.40
C TRP A 50 -9.23 -7.15 11.49
N VAL A 51 -9.79 -6.28 12.32
CA VAL A 51 -10.75 -6.61 13.38
C VAL A 51 -12.02 -5.79 13.18
N LYS A 52 -13.21 -6.35 13.40
CA LYS A 52 -14.48 -5.69 13.09
C LYS A 52 -14.64 -4.34 13.79
N GLU A 53 -14.19 -4.24 15.04
CA GLU A 53 -14.34 -3.07 15.90
C GLU A 53 -13.35 -1.94 15.57
N GLY A 54 -12.16 -2.28 15.07
CA GLY A 54 -11.05 -1.34 14.80
C GLY A 54 -10.58 -1.30 13.35
N GLN A 55 -11.18 -2.10 12.48
CA GLN A 55 -10.75 -2.38 11.11
C GLN A 55 -9.24 -2.71 11.09
N ARG A 56 -8.43 -1.93 10.35
CA ARG A 56 -6.98 -2.13 10.27
C ARG A 56 -6.20 -1.66 11.51
N ASN A 57 -6.87 -1.04 12.47
CA ASN A 57 -6.25 -0.64 13.73
C ASN A 57 -6.58 -1.66 14.82
N ASP A 58 -5.67 -2.61 15.05
CA ASP A 58 -5.76 -3.58 16.14
C ASP A 58 -5.28 -2.98 17.47
N SER A 59 -6.06 -2.03 18.02
CA SER A 59 -5.73 -1.34 19.26
C SER A 59 -5.78 -2.23 20.51
N LYS A 60 -6.37 -3.42 20.39
CA LYS A 60 -6.49 -4.40 21.47
C LYS A 60 -5.43 -5.48 21.43
N HIS A 61 -4.51 -5.42 20.45
CA HIS A 61 -3.46 -6.42 20.28
C HIS A 61 -4.02 -7.84 20.17
N VAL A 62 -5.10 -8.00 19.39
CA VAL A 62 -5.71 -9.31 19.10
C VAL A 62 -4.70 -10.22 18.41
N PHE A 63 -3.86 -9.66 17.53
CA PHE A 63 -2.79 -10.37 16.84
C PHE A 63 -1.43 -9.85 17.28
N THR A 64 -0.62 -10.71 17.87
CA THR A 64 0.74 -10.40 18.32
C THR A 64 1.71 -11.50 17.91
N VAL A 65 3.01 -11.23 18.07
CA VAL A 65 4.06 -12.26 18.00
C VAL A 65 4.71 -12.39 19.36
N HIS A 66 4.76 -13.60 19.89
CA HIS A 66 5.39 -13.94 21.16
C HIS A 66 6.12 -15.27 20.99
N ASP A 67 7.34 -15.40 21.53
CA ASP A 67 8.18 -16.61 21.42
C ASP A 67 8.30 -17.19 19.99
N GLY A 68 8.37 -16.32 18.98
CA GLY A 68 8.51 -16.77 17.59
C GLY A 68 7.22 -17.22 16.91
N VAL A 69 6.07 -17.14 17.59
CA VAL A 69 4.78 -17.59 17.05
C VAL A 69 3.74 -16.47 17.06
N ILE A 70 2.81 -16.52 16.11
CA ILE A 70 1.65 -15.63 16.12
C ILE A 70 0.72 -16.09 17.23
N HIS A 71 0.42 -15.18 18.16
CA HIS A 71 -0.51 -15.40 19.25
C HIS A 71 -1.79 -14.61 18.99
N VAL A 72 -2.93 -15.30 19.04
CA VAL A 72 -4.26 -14.72 18.82
C VAL A 72 -5.03 -14.75 20.13
N SER A 73 -5.38 -13.59 20.67
CA SER A 73 -6.06 -13.50 21.98
C SER A 73 -7.48 -14.06 21.96
N GLY A 74 -8.11 -14.12 20.77
CA GLY A 74 -9.50 -14.52 20.58
C GLY A 74 -10.52 -13.41 20.87
N GLU A 75 -10.07 -12.18 21.17
CA GLU A 75 -10.97 -11.06 21.39
C GLU A 75 -11.44 -10.45 20.05
N GLY A 76 -12.77 -10.37 19.87
CA GLY A 76 -13.37 -9.78 18.66
C GLY A 76 -13.42 -10.73 17.46
N SER A 77 -13.89 -10.20 16.33
CA SER A 77 -13.97 -10.95 15.07
C SER A 77 -13.05 -10.32 14.04
N GLY A 78 -12.10 -11.09 13.50
CA GLY A 78 -11.08 -10.56 12.62
C GLY A 78 -10.24 -11.63 11.91
N TYR A 79 -9.21 -11.16 11.20
CA TYR A 79 -8.28 -12.01 10.47
C TYR A 79 -6.90 -11.32 10.31
N LEU A 80 -5.90 -12.15 10.02
CA LEU A 80 -4.65 -11.72 9.40
C LEU A 80 -4.70 -12.01 7.90
N ALA A 81 -4.19 -11.09 7.09
CA ALA A 81 -4.04 -11.27 5.66
C ALA A 81 -2.67 -10.77 5.21
N THR A 82 -2.18 -11.27 4.07
CA THR A 82 -0.93 -10.79 3.49
C THR A 82 -1.09 -9.38 2.93
N GLU A 83 -0.08 -8.54 3.09
CA GLU A 83 -0.04 -7.21 2.46
C GLU A 83 0.02 -7.31 0.93
N ARG A 84 0.63 -8.39 0.43
CA ARG A 84 0.75 -8.70 -0.99
C ARG A 84 -0.32 -9.71 -1.38
N GLU A 85 -0.78 -9.61 -2.62
CA GLU A 85 -1.63 -10.65 -3.22
C GLU A 85 -0.77 -11.77 -3.80
N TYR A 86 -1.27 -13.00 -3.72
CA TYR A 86 -0.60 -14.19 -4.25
C TYR A 86 -1.57 -14.96 -5.16
N ARG A 87 -1.02 -15.67 -6.15
CA ARG A 87 -1.77 -16.57 -7.05
C ARG A 87 -0.94 -17.78 -7.48
#